data_AF-A0A6A7MEB4-F1
#
_entry.id   AF-A0A6A7MEB4-F1
#
_cell.length_a   1.000
_cell.length_b   1.000
_cell.length_c   1.000
_cell.angle_alpha   90.00
_cell.angle_beta   90.00
_cell.angle_gamma   90.00
#
_symmetry.space_group_name_H-M   'P 1'
#
loop_
_entity.id
_entity.type
_entity.pdbx_description
1 polymer ?
#
loop_
_entity_poly.entity_id
_entity_poly.type
_entity_poly.pdbx_seq_one_letter_code
_entity_poly.pdbx_strand_id
1 'polypeptide(L)' 'MEWFDRGKTVILRLTDLGIALLALGIILQLLFGNATPFLGNDIAANIMTFIKGLGGQGLVGLVAIAVVLYILNRK' A
#
# COMPACT_ATOMS: atom_id res chain seq x y z
N MET A 1 -14.34 -5.55 -25.43
CA MET A 1 -13.73 -6.22 -24.26
C MET A 1 -12.28 -5.79 -24.04
N GLU A 2 -11.48 -5.62 -25.09
CA GLU A 2 -10.05 -5.22 -24.98
C GLU A 2 -9.75 -3.95 -24.16
N TRP A 3 -10.64 -2.96 -24.16
CA TRP A 3 -10.44 -1.71 -23.42
C TRP A 3 -10.52 -1.88 -21.89
N PHE A 4 -11.31 -2.84 -21.40
CA PHE A 4 -11.36 -3.18 -19.97
C PHE A 4 -10.08 -3.87 -19.52
N ASP A 5 -9.55 -4.79 -20.34
CA ASP A 5 -8.31 -5.51 -20.05
C ASP A 5 -7.09 -4.59 -20.05
N ARG A 6 -7.06 -3.62 -20.97
CA ARG A 6 -6.06 -2.55 -20.98
C ARG A 6 -6.16 -1.68 -19.73
N GLY A 7 -7.38 -1.29 -19.34
CA GLY A 7 -7.64 -0.53 -18.10
C GLY A 7 -7.14 -1.27 -16.84
N LYS A 8 -7.51 -2.55 -16.70
CA LYS A 8 -7.04 -3.42 -15.59
C LYS A 8 -5.50 -3.46 -15.55
N THR A 9 -4.87 -3.65 -16.71
CA THR A 9 -3.41 -3.73 -16.82
C THR A 9 -2.71 -2.43 -16.41
N VAL A 10 -3.25 -1.27 -16.82
CA VAL A 10 -2.71 0.04 -16.43
C VAL A 10 -2.79 0.23 -14.92
N ILE A 11 -3.94 -0.09 -14.32
CA ILE A 11 -4.11 0.04 -12.87
C ILE A 11 -3.11 -0.85 -12.12
N LEU A 12 -2.98 -2.12 -12.50
CA LEU A 12 -2.02 -3.03 -11.87
C LEU A 12 -0.58 -2.51 -11.95
N ARG A 13 -0.15 -2.06 -13.13
CA ARG A 13 1.21 -1.50 -13.31
C ARG A 13 1.44 -0.24 -12.48
N LEU A 14 0.43 0.63 -12.37
CA LEU A 14 0.51 1.83 -11.52
C LEU A 14 0.53 1.46 -10.04
N THR A 15 -0.20 0.41 -9.62
CA THR A 15 -0.13 -0.11 -8.26
C THR A 15 1.25 -0.66 -7.95
N ASP A 16 1.86 -1.46 -8.84
CA ASP A 16 3.22 -1.97 -8.67
C ASP A 16 4.24 -0.83 -8.53
N LEU A 17 4.11 0.19 -9.38
CA LEU A 17 4.94 1.39 -9.29
C LEU A 17 4.71 2.14 -7.96
N GLY A 18 3.46 2.27 -7.52
CA GLY A 18 3.09 2.88 -6.25
C GLY A 18 3.69 2.14 -5.05
N ILE A 19 3.70 0.81 -5.06
CA ILE A 19 4.31 -0.01 -4.02
C ILE A 19 5.84 0.20 -4.00
N ALA A 20 6.48 0.24 -5.16
CA ALA A 20 7.92 0.54 -5.25
C ALA A 20 8.26 1.94 -4.72
N LEU A 21 7.41 2.94 -5.03
CA LEU A 21 7.55 4.30 -4.51
C LEU A 21 7.31 4.38 -2.99
N LEU A 22 6.37 3.62 -2.44
CA LEU A 22 6.17 3.51 -0.99
C LEU A 22 7.41 2.91 -0.31
N ALA A 23 7.96 1.83 -0.86
CA ALA A 23 9.17 1.20 -0.32
C ALA A 23 10.37 2.18 -0.34
N LEU A 24 10.56 2.88 -1.45
CA LEU A 24 11.58 3.93 -1.55
C LEU A 24 11.33 5.06 -0.54
N GLY A 25 10.09 5.50 -0.39
CA GLY A 25 9.71 6.56 0.54
C GLY A 25 10.03 6.22 2.00
N ILE A 26 9.76 4.97 2.42
CA ILE A 26 10.11 4.48 3.76
C ILE A 26 11.64 4.51 3.97
N ILE A 27 12.42 4.05 3.00
CA ILE A 27 13.89 4.06 3.08
C ILE A 27 14.39 5.50 3.21
N LEU A 28 13.89 6.42 2.38
CA LEU A 28 14.29 7.83 2.43
C LEU A 28 13.93 8.49 3.76
N GLN A 29 12.75 8.20 4.31
CA GLN A 29 12.35 8.70 5.63
C GLN A 29 13.22 8.14 6.76
N LEU A 30 13.67 6.88 6.67
CA LEU A 30 14.60 6.31 7.65
C LEU A 30 16.00 6.96 7.58
N LEU A 31 16.46 7.32 6.38
CA LEU A 31 17.79 7.90 6.18
C LEU A 31 17.86 9.40 6.48
N PHE A 32 16.84 10.16 6.07
CA PHE A 32 16.82 11.62 6.12
C PHE A 32 15.80 12.19 7.12
N GLY A 33 15.03 11.34 7.80
CA GLY A 33 13.95 11.75 8.68
C GLY A 33 12.77 12.37 7.92
N ASN A 34 11.96 13.15 8.64
CA ASN A 34 10.75 13.80 8.11
C ASN A 34 11.03 14.98 7.15
N ALA A 35 12.29 15.20 6.77
CA ALA A 35 12.73 16.35 5.97
C ALA A 35 12.71 16.07 4.45
N THR A 36 11.77 15.26 3.96
CA THR A 36 11.69 14.88 2.53
C THR A 36 10.60 15.70 1.81
N PRO A 37 10.96 16.78 1.06
CA PRO A 37 9.99 17.78 0.59
C PRO A 37 8.96 17.27 -0.43
N PHE A 38 9.23 16.13 -1.06
CA PHE A 38 8.43 15.54 -2.13
C PHE A 38 7.62 14.31 -1.68
N LEU A 39 7.81 13.83 -0.44
CA LEU A 39 7.17 12.59 0.05
C LEU A 39 5.90 12.82 0.89
N GLY A 40 5.50 14.07 1.15
CA GLY A 40 4.34 14.39 1.96
C GLY A 40 4.53 14.05 3.45
N ASN A 41 3.45 13.73 4.16
CA ASN A 41 3.49 13.31 5.58
C ASN A 41 4.27 12.00 5.78
N ASP A 42 4.55 11.67 7.05
CA ASP A 42 5.24 10.44 7.47
C ASP A 42 4.57 9.16 6.92
N ILE A 43 5.23 8.50 5.96
CA ILE A 43 4.72 7.33 5.23
C ILE A 43 4.76 6.11 6.15
N ALA A 44 5.85 5.97 6.92
CA ALA A 44 5.98 4.89 7.89
C ALA A 44 4.88 4.98 8.96
N ALA A 45 4.57 6.17 9.46
CA ALA A 45 3.48 6.38 10.41
C ALA A 45 2.10 6.08 9.82
N ASN A 46 1.85 6.44 8.56
CA ASN A 46 0.59 6.13 7.87
C ASN A 46 0.38 4.61 7.76
N ILE A 47 1.42 3.87 7.34
CA ILE A 47 1.37 2.41 7.25
C ILE A 47 1.17 1.79 8.64
N MET A 48 1.90 2.28 9.63
CA MET A 48 1.76 1.81 11.01
C MET A 48 0.35 2.04 11.56
N THR A 49 -0.26 3.19 11.27
CA THR A 49 -1.63 3.51 11.65
C THR A 49 -2.62 2.56 11.00
N PHE A 50 -2.45 2.25 9.72
CA PHE A 50 -3.29 1.28 9.02
C PHE A 50 -3.18 -0.13 9.64
N ILE A 51 -1.95 -0.61 9.88
CA ILE A 51 -1.72 -1.93 10.48
C ILE A 51 -2.29 -2.01 11.90
N LYS A 52 -2.11 -0.96 12.71
CA LYS A 52 -2.73 -0.87 14.04
C LYS A 52 -4.25 -0.89 13.96
N GLY A 53 -4.83 -0.21 12.96
CA GLY A 53 -6.26 -0.24 12.68
C GLY A 53 -6.77 -1.64 12.39
N LEU A 54 -6.00 -2.45 11.64
CA LEU A 54 -6.35 -3.86 11.42
C LEU A 54 -6.19 -4.70 12.69
N GLY A 55 -5.08 -4.58 13.41
CA GLY A 55 -4.84 -5.34 14.65
C GLY A 55 -5.80 -5.00 15.80
N GLY A 56 -6.25 -3.76 15.88
CA GLY A 56 -7.18 -3.28 16.92
C GLY A 56 -8.61 -3.82 16.81
N GLN A 57 -8.98 -4.42 15.67
CA GLN A 57 -10.32 -4.96 15.41
C GLN A 57 -10.45 -6.47 15.72
N GLY A 58 -9.39 -7.11 16.22
CA GLY A 58 -9.39 -8.54 16.57
C GLY A 58 -9.74 -9.43 15.38
N LEU A 59 -10.79 -10.24 15.50
CA LEU A 59 -11.22 -11.18 14.45
C LEU A 59 -11.61 -10.46 13.14
N VAL A 60 -12.26 -9.30 13.23
CA VAL A 60 -12.65 -8.53 12.03
C VAL A 60 -11.42 -8.06 11.25
N GLY A 61 -10.35 -7.70 11.95
CA GLY A 61 -9.06 -7.37 11.36
C GLY A 61 -8.45 -8.53 10.57
N LEU A 62 -8.50 -9.75 11.13
CA LEU A 62 -8.01 -10.96 10.45
C LEU A 62 -8.82 -11.27 9.19
N VAL A 63 -10.15 -11.14 9.26
CA VAL A 63 -11.01 -11.33 8.07
C VAL A 63 -10.69 -10.28 7.00
N ALA A 64 -10.49 -9.01 7.38
CA ALA A 64 -10.10 -7.97 6.43
C ALA A 64 -8.78 -8.30 5.72
N ILE A 65 -7.76 -8.77 6.46
CA ILE A 65 -6.49 -9.23 5.88
C ILE A 65 -6.72 -10.40 4.92
N ALA A 66 -7.51 -11.40 5.31
CA ALA A 66 -7.81 -12.55 4.46
C ALA A 66 -8.48 -12.15 3.15
N VAL A 67 -9.42 -11.20 3.18
CA VAL A 67 -10.08 -10.66 1.98
C VAL A 67 -9.08 -9.91 1.09
N VAL A 68 -8.21 -9.08 1.67
CA VAL A 68 -7.17 -8.37 0.90
C VAL A 68 -6.23 -9.35 0.20
N LEU A 69 -5.73 -10.36 0.93
CA LEU A 69 -4.85 -11.39 0.36
C LEU A 69 -5.57 -12.22 -0.71
N TYR A 70 -6.85 -12.53 -0.52
CA TYR A 70 -7.66 -13.23 -1.52
C TYR A 70 -7.77 -12.41 -2.82
N ILE A 71 -8.00 -11.10 -2.72
CA ILE A 71 -8.10 -10.22 -3.89
C ILE A 71 -6.75 -10.11 -4.61
N LEU A 72 -5.65 -9.92 -3.87
CA LEU A 72 -4.31 -9.79 -4.45
C LEU A 72 -3.84 -11.08 -5.15
N ASN A 73 -4.16 -12.25 -4.59
CA ASN A 73 -3.77 -13.53 -5.18
C ASN A 73 -4.72 -14.01 -6.30
N ARG A 74 -5.80 -13.27 -6.57
CA ARG A 74 -6.75 -13.61 -7.64
C ARG A 74 -6.17 -13.20 -8.99
N LYS A 75 -5.63 -14.19 -9.72
CA LYS A 75 -5.19 -14.06 -11.12
C LYS A 75 -6.37 -13.74 -12.05
#